data_AF-A0A2K5QB41-F1
#
_entry.id   AF-A0A2K5QB41-F1
#
_cell.length_a   1.000
_cell.length_b   1.000
_cell.length_c   1.000
_cell.angle_alpha   90.00
_cell.angle_beta   90.00
_cell.angle_gamma   90.00
#
_symmetry.space_group_name_H-M   'P 1'
#
loop_
_entity.id
_entity.type
_entity.pdbx_description
1 polymer ?
#
loop_
_entity_poly.entity_id
_entity_poly.type
_entity_poly.pdbx_seq_one_letter_code
_entity_poly.pdbx_strand_id
1 'polypeptide(L)'
;MEPALRAVCKDVRIGTILIQTNQLTGEPELHYLRLPKDISDDHVILMDCTVSTGAAAMMAVRVLLDHDVPEDKIFLLSLLMAEMGVHSVAYAFPRVRIITTAVDKRVNDLFRIIPGIGNFGDRYFGTDAVPDGSDEEEPYTG
;
A
#
# COMPACT_ATOMS: atom_id res chain seq x y z
N MET A 1 -8.79 -0.03 7.25
CA MET A 1 -9.13 1.25 6.60
C MET A 1 -10.54 1.27 6.03
N GLU A 2 -10.98 0.25 5.29
CA GLU A 2 -12.36 0.18 4.74
C GLU A 2 -13.49 0.46 5.76
N PRO A 3 -13.47 -0.09 7.00
CA PRO A 3 -14.53 0.22 7.98
C PRO A 3 -14.59 1.72 8.34
N ALA A 4 -13.43 2.38 8.46
CA ALA A 4 -13.35 3.81 8.76
C ALA A 4 -13.89 4.66 7.61
N LEU A 5 -13.58 4.28 6.35
CA LEU A 5 -14.13 4.95 5.17
C LEU A 5 -15.65 4.81 5.12
N ARG A 6 -16.19 3.60 5.35
CA ARG A 6 -17.65 3.36 5.37
C ARG A 6 -18.37 4.08 6.51
N ALA A 7 -17.70 4.32 7.64
CA ALA A 7 -18.28 5.07 8.75
C ALA A 7 -18.57 6.53 8.39
N VAL A 8 -17.77 7.12 7.49
CA VAL A 8 -17.93 8.51 7.03
C VAL A 8 -18.71 8.58 5.71
N CYS A 9 -18.42 7.70 4.76
CA CYS A 9 -19.01 7.62 3.44
C CYS A 9 -19.90 6.37 3.33
N LYS A 10 -21.18 6.49 3.66
CA LYS A 10 -22.10 5.34 3.80
C LYS A 10 -22.35 4.57 2.50
N ASP A 11 -22.42 5.27 1.37
CA ASP A 11 -22.74 4.68 0.05
C ASP A 11 -21.49 4.46 -0.82
N VAL A 12 -20.30 4.40 -0.21
CA VAL A 12 -19.06 4.19 -0.95
C VAL A 12 -19.03 2.79 -1.59
N ARG A 13 -18.70 2.74 -2.88
CA ARG A 13 -18.46 1.49 -3.60
C ARG A 13 -17.07 0.98 -3.27
N ILE A 14 -16.95 -0.31 -2.95
CA ILE A 14 -15.67 -0.93 -2.59
C ILE A 14 -15.23 -1.87 -3.71
N GLY A 15 -14.02 -1.61 -4.22
CA GLY A 15 -13.26 -2.55 -5.01
C GLY A 15 -12.18 -3.25 -4.17
N THR A 16 -11.70 -4.38 -4.65
CA THR A 16 -10.63 -5.15 -4.00
C THR A 16 -9.61 -5.56 -5.04
N ILE A 17 -8.34 -5.32 -4.72
CA ILE A 17 -7.17 -5.74 -5.48
C ILE A 17 -6.29 -6.54 -4.52
N LEU A 18 -5.95 -7.78 -4.87
CA LEU A 18 -4.98 -8.59 -4.14
C LEU A 18 -3.71 -8.69 -4.96
N ILE A 19 -2.65 -8.08 -4.46
CA ILE A 19 -1.31 -8.17 -5.03
C ILE A 19 -0.42 -8.88 -4.01
N GLN A 20 0.35 -9.86 -4.47
CA GLN A 20 1.37 -10.52 -3.66
C GLN A 20 2.68 -10.50 -4.41
N THR A 21 3.79 -10.37 -3.68
CA THR A 21 5.12 -10.46 -4.29
C THR A 21 5.50 -11.92 -4.45
N ASN A 22 5.83 -12.31 -5.67
CA ASN A 22 6.35 -13.64 -5.93
C ASN A 22 7.74 -13.75 -5.30
N GLN A 23 7.93 -14.71 -4.38
CA GLN A 23 9.18 -14.85 -3.64
C GLN A 23 10.36 -15.33 -4.49
N LEU A 24 10.10 -15.96 -5.65
CA LEU A 24 11.15 -16.44 -6.56
C LEU A 24 11.67 -15.32 -7.45
N THR A 25 10.78 -14.45 -7.94
CA THR A 25 11.13 -13.38 -8.89
C THR A 25 11.31 -12.02 -8.22
N GLY A 26 10.72 -11.81 -7.04
CA GLY A 26 10.63 -10.51 -6.37
C GLY A 26 9.62 -9.55 -7.02
N GLU A 27 8.87 -10.01 -8.03
CA GLU A 27 7.92 -9.16 -8.76
C GLU A 27 6.51 -9.21 -8.14
N PRO A 28 5.76 -8.10 -8.16
CA PRO A 28 4.37 -8.10 -7.72
C PRO A 28 3.46 -8.78 -8.77
N GLU A 29 2.58 -9.65 -8.30
CA GLU A 29 1.60 -10.38 -9.10
C GLU A 29 0.17 -10.06 -8.65
N LEU A 30 -0.73 -9.87 -9.61
CA LEU A 30 -2.16 -9.67 -9.35
C LEU A 30 -2.87 -11.02 -9.22
N HIS A 31 -3.34 -11.34 -8.03
CA HIS A 31 -4.03 -12.61 -7.74
C HIS A 31 -5.56 -12.49 -7.73
N TYR A 32 -6.09 -11.33 -7.39
CA TYR A 32 -7.53 -11.11 -7.36
C TYR A 32 -7.87 -9.67 -7.70
N LEU A 33 -8.92 -9.51 -8.50
CA LEU A 33 -9.42 -8.20 -8.90
C LEU A 33 -10.94 -8.20 -8.92
N ARG A 34 -11.53 -7.25 -8.20
CA ARG A 34 -12.96 -6.95 -8.28
C ARG A 34 -13.17 -5.45 -8.14
N LEU A 35 -13.51 -4.80 -9.24
CA LEU A 35 -13.78 -3.36 -9.27
C LEU A 35 -15.26 -3.08 -9.59
N PRO A 36 -15.81 -1.92 -9.17
CA PRO A 36 -17.07 -1.42 -9.70
C PRO A 36 -17.02 -1.29 -11.24
N LYS A 37 -18.15 -1.53 -11.92
CA LYS A 37 -18.20 -1.59 -13.39
C LYS A 37 -17.94 -0.24 -14.08
N ASP A 38 -18.26 0.84 -13.39
CA ASP A 38 -18.23 2.24 -13.83
C ASP A 38 -17.13 3.04 -13.10
N ILE A 39 -16.05 2.37 -12.68
CA ILE A 39 -14.96 2.98 -11.90
C ILE A 39 -14.24 4.13 -12.64
N SER A 40 -14.24 4.14 -13.97
CA SER A 40 -13.60 5.17 -14.80
C SER A 40 -14.15 6.58 -14.58
N ASP A 41 -15.42 6.68 -14.18
CA ASP A 41 -16.09 7.96 -13.93
C ASP A 41 -15.83 8.49 -12.51
N ASP A 42 -15.37 7.63 -11.60
CA ASP A 42 -15.23 7.92 -10.17
C ASP A 42 -13.88 8.51 -9.76
N HIS A 43 -13.86 9.10 -8.57
CA HIS A 43 -12.63 9.29 -7.81
C HIS A 43 -12.30 8.04 -7.01
N VAL A 44 -11.04 7.57 -7.11
CA VAL A 44 -10.61 6.32 -6.46
C VAL A 44 -9.70 6.63 -5.28
N ILE A 45 -10.10 6.17 -4.10
CA ILE A 45 -9.24 6.14 -2.91
C ILE A 45 -8.59 4.76 -2.85
N LEU A 46 -7.37 4.66 -3.38
CA LEU A 46 -6.55 3.47 -3.30
C LEU A 46 -5.90 3.41 -1.92
N MET A 47 -6.30 2.45 -1.08
CA MET A 47 -5.85 2.37 0.31
C MET A 47 -4.81 1.26 0.48
N ASP A 48 -3.62 1.61 0.97
CA ASP A 48 -2.56 0.66 1.36
C ASP A 48 -1.94 1.09 2.70
N CYS A 49 -2.01 0.23 3.73
CA CYS A 49 -1.60 0.61 5.09
C CYS A 49 -0.13 1.03 5.16
N THR A 50 0.74 0.32 4.44
CA THR A 50 2.19 0.52 4.51
C THR A 50 2.80 0.43 3.13
N VAL A 51 3.39 1.51 2.64
CA VAL A 51 4.07 1.53 1.33
C VAL A 51 5.58 1.61 1.52
N SER A 52 6.25 0.46 1.39
CA SER A 52 7.71 0.37 1.55
C SER A 52 8.45 0.76 0.26
N THR A 53 8.57 -0.16 -0.70
CA THR A 53 9.24 0.10 -1.99
C THR A 53 8.33 0.81 -2.99
N GLY A 54 7.01 0.73 -2.79
CA GLY A 54 6.00 1.22 -3.73
C GLY A 54 5.57 0.20 -4.79
N ALA A 55 6.20 -0.98 -4.88
CA ALA A 55 5.95 -1.94 -5.97
C ALA A 55 4.46 -2.36 -6.09
N ALA A 56 3.85 -2.77 -4.98
CA ALA A 56 2.44 -3.16 -4.96
C ALA A 56 1.49 -1.98 -5.26
N ALA A 57 1.74 -0.82 -4.66
CA ALA A 57 0.96 0.39 -4.93
C ALA A 57 1.04 0.81 -6.41
N MET A 58 2.23 0.75 -7.01
CA MET A 58 2.43 1.05 -8.43
C MET A 58 1.67 0.07 -9.34
N MET A 59 1.70 -1.23 -9.01
CA MET A 59 0.91 -2.22 -9.75
C MET A 59 -0.59 -1.96 -9.61
N ALA A 60 -1.08 -1.62 -8.42
CA ALA A 60 -2.48 -1.28 -8.21
C ALA A 60 -2.90 -0.04 -9.00
N VAL A 61 -2.07 1.02 -9.03
CA VAL A 61 -2.29 2.19 -9.88
C VAL A 61 -2.34 1.79 -11.35
N ARG A 62 -1.41 0.95 -11.82
CA ARG A 62 -1.40 0.47 -13.21
C ARG A 62 -2.70 -0.26 -13.57
N VAL A 63 -3.17 -1.15 -12.70
CA VAL A 63 -4.45 -1.85 -12.88
C VAL A 63 -5.61 -0.85 -12.98
N LEU A 64 -5.65 0.20 -12.15
CA LEU A 64 -6.70 1.22 -12.24
C LEU A 64 -6.64 1.99 -13.56
N LEU A 65 -5.44 2.35 -14.05
CA LEU A 65 -5.26 3.00 -15.34
C LEU A 65 -5.69 2.09 -16.51
N ASP A 66 -5.40 0.78 -16.43
CA ASP A 66 -5.84 -0.22 -17.42
C ASP A 66 -7.36 -0.40 -17.43
N HIS A 67 -8.04 0.07 -16.38
CA HIS A 67 -9.51 0.16 -16.24
C HIS A 67 -10.05 1.59 -16.50
N ASP A 68 -9.32 2.39 -17.27
CA ASP A 68 -9.71 3.74 -17.72
C ASP A 68 -9.93 4.76 -16.59
N VAL A 69 -9.43 4.51 -15.39
CA VAL A 69 -9.45 5.49 -14.31
C VAL A 69 -8.41 6.59 -14.63
N PRO A 70 -8.79 7.87 -14.71
CA PRO A 70 -7.84 8.95 -14.92
C PRO A 70 -6.84 9.05 -13.75
N GLU A 71 -5.56 9.17 -14.07
CA GLU A 71 -4.47 9.20 -13.08
C GLU A 71 -4.66 10.28 -11.99
N ASP A 72 -5.19 11.46 -12.36
CA ASP A 72 -5.46 12.60 -11.47
C ASP A 72 -6.69 12.41 -10.55
N LYS A 73 -7.50 11.39 -10.81
CA LYS A 73 -8.61 10.95 -9.97
C LYS A 73 -8.21 9.88 -8.94
N ILE A 74 -6.96 9.41 -8.96
CA ILE A 74 -6.46 8.40 -8.03
C ILE A 74 -5.80 9.08 -6.83
N PHE A 75 -6.27 8.72 -5.64
CA PHE A 75 -5.69 9.13 -4.36
C PHE A 75 -5.09 7.89 -3.68
N LEU A 76 -3.77 7.83 -3.57
CA LEU A 76 -3.10 6.79 -2.79
C LEU A 76 -3.07 7.21 -1.33
N LEU A 77 -3.85 6.52 -0.50
CA LEU A 77 -3.96 6.74 0.94
C LEU A 77 -3.16 5.68 1.71
N SER A 78 -2.25 6.13 2.58
CA SER A 78 -1.47 5.26 3.44
C SER A 78 -1.39 5.76 4.89
N LEU A 79 -1.08 4.86 5.81
CA LEU A 79 -0.74 5.24 7.18
C LEU A 79 0.74 5.56 7.27
N LEU A 80 1.59 4.73 6.69
CA LEU A 80 3.03 4.89 6.74
C LEU A 80 3.64 4.58 5.37
N MET A 81 4.49 5.48 4.89
CA MET A 81 5.29 5.23 3.70
C MET A 81 6.77 5.34 4.02
N ALA A 82 7.61 4.59 3.32
CA ALA A 82 9.03 4.92 3.28
C ALA A 82 9.27 6.01 2.24
N GLU A 83 10.32 6.80 2.45
CA GLU A 83 10.75 7.84 1.51
C GLU A 83 10.96 7.26 0.09
N MET A 84 11.58 6.08 0.00
CA MET A 84 11.74 5.35 -1.27
C MET A 84 10.39 5.09 -1.96
N GLY A 85 9.39 4.59 -1.23
CA GLY A 85 8.06 4.29 -1.77
C GLY A 85 7.33 5.55 -2.27
N VAL A 86 7.46 6.66 -1.54
CA VAL A 86 6.92 7.96 -1.98
C VAL A 86 7.54 8.38 -3.31
N HIS A 87 8.87 8.37 -3.40
CA HIS A 87 9.59 8.77 -4.62
C HIS A 87 9.26 7.85 -5.80
N SER A 88 9.23 6.54 -5.59
CA SER A 88 8.90 5.56 -6.64
C SER A 88 7.52 5.80 -7.22
N VAL A 89 6.50 5.96 -6.38
CA VAL A 89 5.12 6.19 -6.85
C VAL A 89 4.98 7.55 -7.51
N ALA A 90 5.51 8.62 -6.90
CA ALA A 90 5.42 9.98 -7.43
C ALA A 90 6.15 10.14 -8.77
N TYR A 91 7.28 9.44 -8.95
CA TYR A 91 8.01 9.43 -10.22
C TYR A 91 7.25 8.67 -11.31
N ALA A 92 6.69 7.51 -10.98
CA ALA A 92 5.96 6.68 -11.95
C ALA A 92 4.60 7.27 -12.35
N PHE A 93 3.91 7.93 -11.40
CA PHE A 93 2.55 8.43 -11.56
C PHE A 93 2.42 9.86 -11.00
N PRO A 94 2.95 10.88 -11.70
CA PRO A 94 3.04 12.24 -11.18
C PRO A 94 1.69 12.93 -10.96
N ARG A 95 0.58 12.40 -11.49
CA ARG A 95 -0.77 12.95 -11.26
C ARG A 95 -1.50 12.26 -10.11
N VAL A 96 -1.02 11.11 -9.60
CA VAL A 96 -1.60 10.46 -8.42
C VAL A 96 -1.37 11.34 -7.19
N ARG A 97 -2.42 11.55 -6.40
CA ARG A 97 -2.31 12.27 -5.14
C ARG A 97 -1.98 11.32 -4.00
N ILE A 98 -0.77 11.42 -3.46
CA ILE A 98 -0.33 10.64 -2.31
C ILE A 98 -0.74 11.35 -1.02
N ILE A 99 -1.39 10.63 -0.11
CA ILE A 99 -1.79 11.08 1.22
C ILE A 99 -1.30 10.06 2.23
N THR A 100 -0.38 10.46 3.11
CA THR A 100 0.13 9.58 4.17
C THR A 100 0.20 10.31 5.50
N THR A 101 0.05 9.60 6.61
CA THR A 101 0.16 10.19 7.95
C THR A 101 1.60 10.35 8.43
N ALA A 102 2.50 9.49 7.96
CA ALA A 102 3.92 9.52 8.31
C ALA A 102 4.79 9.04 7.14
N VAL A 103 6.05 9.50 7.14
CA VAL A 103 7.09 9.06 6.21
C VAL A 103 8.35 8.74 6.99
N ASP A 104 8.82 7.50 6.86
CA ASP A 104 10.06 7.02 7.47
C ASP A 104 11.18 6.93 6.43
N LYS A 105 12.43 7.10 6.87
CA LYS A 105 13.58 7.28 5.96
C LYS A 105 14.13 5.99 5.38
N ARG A 106 14.03 4.88 6.11
CA ARG A 106 14.78 3.66 5.81
C ARG A 106 13.86 2.50 5.48
N VAL A 107 14.32 1.69 4.55
CA VAL A 107 13.83 0.35 4.27
C VAL A 107 15.00 -0.60 4.49
N ASN A 108 14.80 -1.71 5.21
CA ASN A 108 15.83 -2.73 5.41
C ASN A 108 15.87 -3.74 4.24
N ASP A 109 16.78 -4.70 4.32
CA ASP A 109 16.97 -5.72 3.27
C ASP A 109 15.78 -6.68 3.12
N LEU A 110 14.88 -6.73 4.11
CA LEU A 110 13.62 -7.47 4.08
C LEU A 110 12.45 -6.61 3.56
N PHE A 111 12.75 -5.44 2.96
CA PHE A 111 11.78 -4.47 2.48
C PHE A 111 10.81 -3.95 3.54
N ARG A 112 11.20 -3.98 4.83
CA ARG A 112 10.43 -3.41 5.93
C ARG A 112 10.85 -1.97 6.19
N ILE A 113 9.88 -1.11 6.46
CA ILE A 113 10.10 0.28 6.84
C ILE A 113 10.70 0.32 8.25
N ILE A 114 11.72 1.16 8.49
CA ILE A 114 12.40 1.31 9.78
C ILE A 114 12.44 2.81 10.16
N PRO A 115 12.02 3.21 11.39
CA PRO A 115 11.59 2.36 12.51
C PRO A 115 10.29 1.59 12.26
N GLY A 116 9.37 2.12 11.45
CA GLY A 116 8.23 1.36 10.95
C GLY A 116 7.20 0.95 11.99
N ILE A 117 6.34 0.01 11.58
CA ILE A 117 5.29 -0.58 12.42
C ILE A 117 5.26 -2.12 12.32
N GLY A 118 6.31 -2.75 11.80
CA GLY A 118 6.32 -4.19 11.51
C GLY A 118 5.32 -4.57 10.42
N ASN A 119 4.89 -5.84 10.39
CA ASN A 119 3.82 -6.27 9.48
C ASN A 119 2.46 -5.80 10.01
N PHE A 120 1.91 -4.74 9.40
CA PHE A 120 0.62 -4.20 9.81
C PHE A 120 -0.51 -5.23 9.68
N GLY A 121 -0.51 -6.04 8.61
CA GLY A 121 -1.55 -7.03 8.36
C GLY A 121 -1.62 -8.05 9.50
N ASP A 122 -0.48 -8.63 9.84
CA ASP A 122 -0.41 -9.64 10.90
C ASP A 122 -0.82 -9.07 12.25
N ARG A 123 -0.32 -7.89 12.61
CA ARG A 123 -0.68 -7.21 13.86
C ARG A 123 -2.15 -6.82 13.94
N TYR A 124 -2.74 -6.38 12.82
CA TYR A 124 -4.14 -5.93 12.77
C TYR A 124 -5.12 -7.10 12.82
N PHE A 125 -4.81 -8.21 12.15
CA PHE A 125 -5.65 -9.40 12.10
C PHE A 125 -5.33 -10.44 13.19
N GLY A 126 -4.23 -10.26 13.92
CA GLY A 126 -3.76 -11.20 14.95
C GLY A 126 -3.20 -12.49 14.35
N THR A 127 -2.50 -12.39 13.23
CA THR A 127 -1.90 -13.53 12.51
C THR A 127 -0.37 -13.58 12.60
N ASP A 128 0.21 -12.87 13.58
CA ASP A 128 1.65 -12.89 13.83
C ASP A 128 2.16 -14.33 13.93
N ALA A 129 3.19 -14.66 13.15
CA ALA A 129 3.91 -15.90 13.33
C ALA A 129 4.58 -15.91 14.70
N VAL A 130 4.72 -17.09 15.32
CA VAL A 130 5.55 -17.24 16.53
C VAL A 130 6.95 -16.69 16.21
N PRO A 131 7.55 -15.82 17.05
CA PRO A 131 8.85 -15.25 16.74
C PRO A 131 9.86 -16.38 16.58
N ASP A 132 10.39 -16.58 15.36
CA ASP A 132 11.76 -17.05 15.28
C ASP A 132 12.63 -15.86 15.71
N GLY A 133 13.69 -16.10 16.47
CA GLY A 133 14.47 -15.06 17.15
C GLY A 133 15.24 -14.08 16.24
N SER A 134 14.74 -13.76 15.05
CA SER A 134 15.26 -12.75 14.14
C SER A 134 14.73 -11.33 14.41
N ASP A 135 13.74 -11.17 15.30
CA ASP A 135 13.33 -9.87 15.85
C ASP A 135 14.30 -9.39 16.96
N GLU A 136 15.61 -9.53 16.76
CA GLU A 136 16.57 -8.76 17.55
C GLU A 136 16.43 -7.29 17.12
N GLU A 137 15.77 -6.49 17.96
CA GLU A 137 15.82 -5.03 17.91
C GLU A 137 17.29 -4.59 17.83
N GLU A 138 17.71 -3.98 16.71
CA GLU A 138 18.97 -3.25 16.69
C GLU A 138 18.89 -2.19 17.81
N PRO A 139 19.79 -2.24 18.80
CA PRO A 139 19.71 -1.33 19.94
C PRO A 139 19.87 0.10 19.44
N TYR A 140 18.93 0.96 19.83
CA TYR A 140 19.03 2.40 19.67
C TYR A 140 20.38 2.88 20.22
N THR A 141 21.31 3.21 19.33
CA THR A 141 22.51 3.97 19.69
C THR A 141 22.13 5.44 19.65
N GLY A 142 22.09 6.05 20.84
CA GLY A 142 21.75 7.46 21.05
C GLY A 142 22.83 8.43 20.60
#